data_AF-A0A2G9GYL3-F1
#
_entry.id   AF-A0A2G9GYL3-F1
#
_cell.length_a   1.000
_cell.length_b   1.000
_cell.length_c   1.000
_cell.angle_alpha   90.00
_cell.angle_beta   90.00
_cell.angle_gamma   90.00
#
_symmetry.space_group_name_H-M   'P 1'
#
loop_
_entity.id
_entity.type
_entity.pdbx_description
1 polymer ?
#
loop_
_entity_poly.entity_id
_entity_poly.type
_entity_poly.pdbx_seq_one_letter_code
_entity_poly.pdbx_strand_id
1 'polypeptide(L)'
;MIILLMMSLRASLRSSPQWNEMLFIIVYDEHGGFFDHVPTPVEGVPSPDGIAGPDPYNFRFDRLGVRVPAILISPLIEKGTVLHGPSGPYATSEFEHSSIAATVKKIFNLGDFLTRRDEWAGTFDTVITRTSPRTDCPETLPEPTKLREGESKEEAKLSEFQEELVQMVAALCGDHTKEGFPEKLVENMRVSHGAEYVNNAFEKFLDECEKARQNGEPDESIVCITEKDSSTGPVRPQSFASKLFSCILCGNH
;
A
#
# COMPACT_ATOMS: atom_id res chain seq x y z
N MET A 1 -3.24 6.62 14.00
CA MET A 1 -3.35 7.54 12.84
C MET A 1 -4.51 7.15 11.93
N ILE A 2 -4.58 5.92 11.41
CA ILE A 2 -5.66 5.46 10.49
C ILE A 2 -7.07 5.62 11.07
N ILE A 3 -7.30 5.20 12.32
CA ILE A 3 -8.62 5.32 12.97
C ILE A 3 -9.08 6.79 13.07
N LEU A 4 -8.18 7.70 13.43
CA LEU A 4 -8.48 9.13 13.53
C LEU A 4 -8.85 9.72 12.17
N LEU A 5 -8.12 9.33 11.10
CA LEU A 5 -8.43 9.74 9.73
C LEU A 5 -9.80 9.23 9.28
N MET A 6 -10.10 7.94 9.53
CA MET A 6 -11.40 7.34 9.20
C MET A 6 -12.55 8.03 9.93
N MET A 7 -12.37 8.36 11.21
CA MET A 7 -13.36 9.10 12.00
C MET A 7 -13.61 10.51 11.45
N SER A 8 -12.54 11.24 11.13
CA SER A 8 -12.62 12.60 10.58
C SER A 8 -13.31 12.62 9.20
N LEU A 9 -12.94 11.68 8.32
CA LEU A 9 -13.53 11.55 7.00
C LEU A 9 -15.02 11.22 7.10
N ARG A 10 -15.39 10.26 7.95
CA ARG A 10 -16.81 9.92 8.19
C ARG A 10 -17.59 11.12 8.72
N ALA A 11 -17.03 11.87 9.68
CA ALA A 11 -17.70 13.04 10.23
C ALA A 11 -17.99 14.10 9.14
N SER A 12 -17.01 14.33 8.26
CA SER A 12 -17.15 15.22 7.09
C SER A 12 -18.18 14.71 6.08
N LEU A 13 -18.21 13.40 5.81
CA LEU A 13 -19.20 12.82 4.90
C LEU A 13 -20.62 12.87 5.47
N ARG A 14 -20.77 12.76 6.80
CA ARG A 14 -22.08 12.82 7.46
C ARG A 14 -22.67 14.23 7.47
N SER A 15 -21.85 15.27 7.53
CA SER A 15 -22.32 16.66 7.42
C SER A 15 -22.67 17.07 5.99
N SER A 16 -22.36 16.22 5.00
CA SER A 16 -22.69 16.44 3.60
C SER A 16 -24.19 16.34 3.33
N PRO A 17 -24.78 17.19 2.47
CA PRO A 17 -26.19 17.09 2.10
C PRO A 17 -26.53 15.75 1.41
N GLN A 18 -25.55 15.05 0.84
CA GLN A 18 -25.74 13.74 0.19
C GLN A 18 -25.66 12.54 1.15
N TRP A 19 -25.47 12.73 2.46
CA TRP A 19 -25.31 11.61 3.42
C TRP A 19 -26.42 10.55 3.33
N ASN A 20 -27.66 10.99 3.13
CA ASN A 20 -28.84 10.12 3.05
C ASN A 20 -28.90 9.24 1.80
N GLU A 21 -28.05 9.52 0.80
CA GLU A 21 -27.98 8.82 -0.48
C GLU A 21 -26.59 8.20 -0.70
N MET A 22 -25.77 8.12 0.35
CA MET A 22 -24.37 7.73 0.27
C MET A 22 -24.13 6.30 0.76
N LEU A 23 -23.29 5.58 0.03
CA LEU A 23 -22.61 4.38 0.50
C LEU A 23 -21.12 4.67 0.61
N PHE A 24 -20.62 4.77 1.84
CA PHE A 24 -19.20 4.94 2.11
C PHE A 24 -18.55 3.58 2.37
N ILE A 25 -17.58 3.21 1.53
CA ILE A 25 -16.91 1.91 1.57
C ILE A 25 -15.48 2.13 2.05
N ILE A 26 -15.06 1.36 3.06
CA ILE A 26 -13.69 1.29 3.54
C ILE A 26 -13.22 -0.13 3.34
N VAL A 27 -12.22 -0.31 2.50
CA VAL A 27 -11.56 -1.60 2.24
C VAL A 27 -10.06 -1.43 2.41
N TYR A 28 -9.40 -2.49 2.85
CA TYR A 28 -7.95 -2.56 2.89
C TYR A 28 -7.46 -3.12 1.56
N ASP A 29 -6.34 -2.62 1.07
CA ASP A 29 -5.68 -3.14 -0.13
C ASP A 29 -5.00 -4.48 0.17
N GLU A 30 -4.40 -4.62 1.35
CA GLU A 30 -3.73 -5.82 1.81
C GLU A 30 -4.09 -6.25 3.24
N HIS A 31 -3.76 -7.49 3.56
CA HIS A 31 -4.04 -8.11 4.86
C HIS A 31 -2.99 -7.78 5.94
N GLY A 32 -1.87 -7.14 5.57
CA GLY A 32 -0.80 -6.74 6.48
C GLY A 32 0.07 -7.88 7.03
N GLY A 33 0.06 -9.07 6.41
CA GLY A 33 0.89 -10.21 6.83
C GLY A 33 0.37 -10.99 8.04
N PHE A 34 -0.78 -10.61 8.60
CA PHE A 34 -1.35 -11.27 9.77
C PHE A 34 -1.99 -12.62 9.40
N PHE A 35 -1.92 -13.58 10.33
CA PHE A 35 -2.55 -14.88 10.15
C PHE A 35 -4.08 -14.75 9.98
N ASP A 36 -4.61 -15.35 8.92
CA ASP A 36 -6.04 -15.59 8.74
C ASP A 36 -6.29 -17.10 8.70
N HIS A 37 -7.30 -17.56 9.44
CA HIS A 37 -7.67 -18.96 9.54
C HIS A 37 -8.54 -19.45 8.36
N VAL A 38 -9.12 -18.55 7.57
CA VAL A 38 -9.99 -18.91 6.45
C VAL A 38 -9.15 -19.14 5.20
N PRO A 39 -9.23 -20.35 4.60
CA PRO A 39 -8.56 -20.64 3.34
C PRO A 39 -9.04 -19.70 2.22
N THR A 40 -8.14 -19.32 1.32
CA THR A 40 -8.52 -18.45 0.20
C THR A 40 -9.39 -19.20 -0.80
N PRO A 41 -10.48 -18.58 -1.30
CA PRO A 41 -11.27 -19.15 -2.37
C PRO A 41 -10.44 -19.32 -3.65
N VAL A 42 -10.51 -20.52 -4.22
CA VAL A 42 -9.82 -20.90 -5.47
C VAL A 42 -10.76 -21.50 -6.52
N GLU A 43 -11.98 -21.86 -6.12
CA GLU A 43 -12.93 -22.53 -7.00
C GLU A 43 -13.72 -21.52 -7.83
N GLY A 44 -13.68 -21.68 -9.16
CA GLY A 44 -14.49 -20.86 -10.08
C GLY A 44 -14.10 -19.38 -10.13
N VAL A 45 -12.91 -19.02 -9.67
CA VAL A 45 -12.37 -17.65 -9.64
C VAL A 45 -11.74 -17.33 -11.02
N PRO A 46 -12.35 -16.49 -11.88
CA PRO A 46 -11.92 -16.34 -13.28
C PRO A 46 -10.69 -15.44 -13.43
N SER A 47 -9.66 -15.84 -14.20
CA SER A 47 -8.58 -14.90 -14.57
C SER A 47 -9.17 -13.62 -15.22
N PRO A 48 -8.77 -12.40 -14.79
CA PRO A 48 -9.42 -11.16 -15.19
C PRO A 48 -9.41 -10.99 -16.72
N ASP A 49 -8.25 -11.21 -17.33
CA ASP A 49 -7.96 -11.05 -18.77
C ASP A 49 -7.47 -12.36 -19.43
N GLY A 50 -7.16 -13.39 -18.63
CA GLY A 50 -6.65 -14.67 -19.15
C GLY A 50 -5.15 -14.69 -19.41
N ILE A 51 -4.46 -13.61 -19.07
CA ILE A 51 -3.02 -13.46 -19.22
C ILE A 51 -2.36 -14.08 -17.99
N ALA A 52 -1.39 -14.97 -18.23
CA ALA A 52 -0.58 -15.51 -17.16
C ALA A 52 0.60 -14.57 -16.86
N GLY A 53 1.05 -14.58 -15.61
CA GLY A 53 2.34 -14.00 -15.25
C GLY A 53 3.50 -14.65 -16.00
N PRO A 54 4.65 -13.99 -16.08
CA PRO A 54 5.82 -14.50 -16.80
C PRO A 54 6.41 -15.76 -16.14
N ASP A 55 7.31 -16.42 -16.87
CA ASP A 55 8.17 -17.46 -16.33
C ASP A 55 8.99 -16.95 -15.12
N PRO A 56 9.32 -17.83 -14.16
CA PRO A 56 9.08 -19.27 -14.16
C PRO A 56 7.73 -19.69 -13.57
N TYR A 57 6.99 -18.77 -12.95
CA TYR A 57 5.85 -19.10 -12.10
C TYR A 57 4.53 -19.24 -12.85
N ASN A 58 4.39 -18.61 -14.03
CA ASN A 58 3.21 -18.73 -14.89
C ASN A 58 1.88 -18.52 -14.14
N PHE A 59 1.86 -17.58 -13.19
CA PHE A 59 0.73 -17.38 -12.29
C PHE A 59 -0.53 -16.98 -13.06
N ARG A 60 -1.61 -17.75 -12.92
CA ARG A 60 -2.80 -17.65 -13.78
C ARG A 60 -3.80 -16.57 -13.36
N PHE A 61 -3.62 -15.99 -12.18
CA PHE A 61 -4.58 -15.07 -11.55
C PHE A 61 -5.99 -15.65 -11.46
N ASP A 62 -6.13 -16.95 -11.21
CA ASP A 62 -7.41 -17.68 -11.10
C ASP A 62 -7.72 -18.07 -9.65
N ARG A 63 -7.27 -17.23 -8.70
CA ARG A 63 -7.51 -17.39 -7.26
C ARG A 63 -7.56 -16.03 -6.56
N LEU A 64 -8.13 -16.00 -5.36
CA LEU A 64 -8.10 -14.83 -4.49
C LEU A 64 -6.89 -14.83 -3.55
N GLY A 65 -6.55 -13.63 -3.08
CA GLY A 65 -5.59 -13.42 -2.00
C GLY A 65 -6.21 -13.66 -0.62
N VAL A 66 -5.42 -13.39 0.42
CA VAL A 66 -5.87 -13.42 1.83
C VAL A 66 -6.96 -12.37 2.04
N ARG A 67 -7.90 -12.64 2.95
CA ARG A 67 -8.99 -11.70 3.23
C ARG A 67 -8.46 -10.38 3.77
N VAL A 68 -9.17 -9.34 3.41
CA VAL A 68 -8.95 -7.98 3.88
C VAL A 68 -10.21 -7.46 4.57
N PRO A 69 -10.11 -6.61 5.60
CA PRO A 69 -11.29 -6.02 6.20
C PRO A 69 -12.06 -5.14 5.20
N ALA A 70 -13.39 -5.22 5.26
CA ALA A 70 -14.31 -4.36 4.52
C ALA A 70 -15.40 -3.83 5.45
N ILE A 71 -15.64 -2.52 5.41
CA ILE A 71 -16.65 -1.82 6.21
C ILE A 71 -17.50 -0.97 5.26
N LEU A 72 -18.82 -1.19 5.31
CA LEU A 72 -19.79 -0.45 4.53
C LEU A 72 -20.61 0.42 5.47
N ILE A 73 -20.69 1.72 5.17
CA ILE A 73 -21.31 2.72 6.03
C ILE A 73 -22.34 3.50 5.21
N SER A 74 -23.60 3.39 5.60
CA SER A 74 -24.71 4.13 5.01
C SER A 74 -25.88 4.18 5.98
N PRO A 75 -26.68 5.26 6.02
CA PRO A 75 -27.94 5.27 6.77
C PRO A 75 -29.00 4.34 6.15
N LEU A 76 -28.77 3.80 4.94
CA LEU A 76 -29.66 2.84 4.27
C LEU A 76 -29.34 1.37 4.60
N ILE A 77 -28.33 1.12 5.44
CA ILE A 77 -27.97 -0.23 5.92
C ILE A 77 -28.59 -0.47 7.31
N GLU A 78 -29.13 -1.67 7.51
CA GLU A 78 -29.73 -2.07 8.78
C GLU A 78 -28.70 -2.12 9.93
N LYS A 79 -29.14 -1.92 11.18
CA LYS A 79 -28.21 -1.91 12.31
C LYS A 79 -27.67 -3.30 12.55
N GLY A 80 -26.35 -3.41 12.70
CA GLY A 80 -25.71 -4.69 13.04
C GLY A 80 -25.71 -5.69 11.90
N THR A 81 -25.84 -5.25 10.65
CA THR A 81 -25.68 -6.10 9.47
C THR A 81 -24.27 -6.64 9.40
N VAL A 82 -24.16 -7.97 9.29
CA VAL A 82 -22.91 -8.68 8.97
C VAL A 82 -23.14 -9.39 7.64
N LEU A 83 -22.26 -9.12 6.68
CA LEU A 83 -22.31 -9.71 5.34
C LEU A 83 -21.24 -10.80 5.25
N HIS A 84 -21.66 -12.05 5.09
CA HIS A 84 -20.76 -13.21 5.10
C HIS A 84 -20.25 -13.60 3.71
N GLY A 85 -21.07 -13.43 2.67
CA GLY A 85 -20.75 -13.78 1.29
C GLY A 85 -21.84 -13.28 0.34
N PRO A 86 -21.55 -13.17 -0.98
CA PRO A 86 -22.52 -12.67 -1.94
C PRO A 86 -23.52 -13.75 -2.33
N SER A 87 -24.67 -13.33 -2.87
CA SER A 87 -25.69 -14.26 -3.40
C SER A 87 -25.54 -14.55 -4.90
N GLY A 88 -24.48 -14.05 -5.53
CA GLY A 88 -24.26 -14.15 -6.97
C GLY A 88 -23.27 -13.08 -7.47
N PRO A 89 -23.11 -12.92 -8.79
CA PRO A 89 -23.94 -13.48 -9.86
C PRO A 89 -23.74 -14.98 -10.14
N TYR A 90 -22.65 -15.59 -9.69
CA TYR A 90 -22.38 -17.01 -9.81
C TYR A 90 -22.42 -17.69 -8.43
N ALA A 91 -22.63 -19.01 -8.40
CA ALA A 91 -22.62 -19.77 -7.15
C ALA A 91 -21.26 -19.73 -6.43
N THR A 92 -20.19 -19.46 -7.17
CA THR A 92 -18.82 -19.32 -6.65
C THR A 92 -18.41 -17.88 -6.39
N SER A 93 -19.27 -16.89 -6.66
CA SER A 93 -18.94 -15.48 -6.47
C SER A 93 -18.51 -15.20 -5.03
N GLU A 94 -17.53 -14.31 -4.89
CA GLU A 94 -17.04 -13.82 -3.59
C GLU A 94 -17.02 -12.29 -3.56
N PHE A 95 -16.87 -11.72 -2.37
CA PHE A 95 -16.53 -10.30 -2.23
C PHE A 95 -15.01 -10.11 -2.32
N GLU A 96 -14.58 -9.29 -3.27
CA GLU A 96 -13.17 -8.90 -3.46
C GLU A 96 -13.12 -7.47 -4.05
N HIS A 97 -11.94 -6.91 -4.30
CA HIS A 97 -11.81 -5.49 -4.69
C HIS A 97 -12.60 -5.11 -5.95
N SER A 98 -12.77 -6.02 -6.91
CA SER A 98 -13.57 -5.80 -8.11
C SER A 98 -15.07 -5.78 -7.85
N SER A 99 -15.53 -6.18 -6.65
CA SER A 99 -16.89 -5.92 -6.16
C SER A 99 -17.22 -4.43 -6.15
N ILE A 100 -16.24 -3.54 -5.99
CA ILE A 100 -16.45 -2.09 -6.08
C ILE A 100 -16.87 -1.71 -7.50
N ALA A 101 -16.10 -2.13 -8.51
CA ALA A 101 -16.40 -1.86 -9.91
C ALA A 101 -17.72 -2.51 -10.34
N ALA A 102 -17.96 -3.77 -9.94
CA ALA A 102 -19.21 -4.47 -10.18
C ALA A 102 -20.42 -3.74 -9.58
N THR A 103 -20.27 -3.22 -8.36
CA THR A 103 -21.33 -2.46 -7.67
C THR A 103 -21.61 -1.14 -8.40
N VAL A 104 -20.58 -0.39 -8.80
CA VAL A 104 -20.74 0.85 -9.57
C VAL A 104 -21.45 0.57 -10.90
N LYS A 105 -20.99 -0.44 -11.64
CA LYS A 105 -21.60 -0.87 -12.90
C LYS A 105 -23.08 -1.17 -12.73
N LYS A 106 -23.44 -1.91 -11.68
CA LYS A 106 -24.83 -2.30 -11.39
C LYS A 106 -25.70 -1.11 -10.98
N ILE A 107 -25.24 -0.27 -10.06
CA ILE A 107 -26.00 0.89 -9.55
C ILE A 107 -26.25 1.91 -10.67
N PHE A 108 -25.26 2.17 -11.52
CA PHE A 108 -25.37 3.15 -12.60
C PHE A 108 -25.80 2.55 -13.95
N ASN A 109 -26.11 1.26 -13.99
CA ASN A 109 -26.51 0.53 -15.19
C ASN A 109 -25.54 0.78 -16.38
N LEU A 110 -24.24 0.68 -16.12
CA LEU A 110 -23.22 0.82 -17.15
C LEU A 110 -23.23 -0.40 -18.08
N GLY A 111 -22.81 -0.23 -19.33
CA GLY A 111 -22.91 -1.26 -20.37
C GLY A 111 -22.10 -2.52 -20.05
N ASP A 112 -20.80 -2.46 -20.28
CA ASP A 112 -19.91 -3.62 -20.17
C ASP A 112 -19.16 -3.67 -18.82
N PHE A 113 -18.78 -4.86 -18.40
CA PHE A 113 -17.82 -5.06 -17.32
C PHE A 113 -16.40 -4.78 -17.82
N LEU A 114 -15.49 -4.42 -16.91
CA LEU A 114 -14.09 -4.13 -17.26
C LEU A 114 -13.30 -5.41 -17.57
N THR A 115 -13.62 -6.49 -16.86
CA THR A 115 -12.94 -7.79 -16.91
C THR A 115 -13.91 -8.93 -16.60
N ARG A 116 -13.43 -10.18 -16.69
CA ARG A 116 -14.20 -11.33 -16.20
C ARG A 116 -14.28 -11.39 -14.67
N ARG A 117 -13.40 -10.67 -13.97
CA ARG A 117 -13.33 -10.66 -12.50
C ARG A 117 -14.47 -9.85 -11.90
N ASP A 118 -14.67 -8.61 -12.35
CA ASP A 118 -15.80 -7.78 -11.90
C ASP A 118 -17.15 -8.26 -12.45
N GLU A 119 -17.19 -8.95 -13.59
CA GLU A 119 -18.40 -9.68 -14.00
C GLU A 119 -18.79 -10.79 -13.01
N TRP A 120 -17.80 -11.46 -12.42
CA TRP A 120 -17.99 -12.55 -11.48
C TRP A 120 -18.18 -12.09 -10.03
N ALA A 121 -17.66 -10.94 -9.65
CA ALA A 121 -17.62 -10.47 -8.27
C ALA A 121 -19.02 -10.20 -7.69
N GLY A 122 -19.17 -10.46 -6.39
CA GLY A 122 -20.36 -10.08 -5.63
C GLY A 122 -20.57 -8.56 -5.60
N THR A 123 -21.82 -8.10 -5.51
CA THR A 123 -22.18 -6.68 -5.46
C THR A 123 -22.73 -6.26 -4.10
N PHE A 124 -22.39 -5.04 -3.67
CA PHE A 124 -22.71 -4.52 -2.34
C PHE A 124 -24.12 -3.92 -2.22
N ASP A 125 -24.88 -3.79 -3.31
CA ASP A 125 -26.26 -3.28 -3.24
C ASP A 125 -27.17 -4.14 -2.35
N THR A 126 -26.80 -5.41 -2.16
CA THR A 126 -27.51 -6.36 -1.29
C THR A 126 -27.63 -5.92 0.17
N VAL A 127 -26.72 -5.07 0.68
CA VAL A 127 -26.81 -4.55 2.06
C VAL A 127 -27.67 -3.29 2.18
N ILE A 128 -27.99 -2.63 1.06
CA ILE A 128 -28.84 -1.44 0.99
C ILE A 128 -30.30 -1.89 1.01
N THR A 129 -30.74 -2.36 2.18
CA THR A 129 -32.04 -3.01 2.36
C THR A 129 -33.17 -2.05 2.70
N ARG A 130 -32.84 -0.80 3.06
CA ARG A 130 -33.83 0.18 3.52
C ARG A 130 -34.26 1.12 2.41
N THR A 131 -35.55 1.44 2.38
CA THR A 131 -36.13 2.46 1.51
C THR A 131 -36.04 3.87 2.09
N SER A 132 -35.74 4.00 3.39
CA SER A 132 -35.56 5.28 4.08
C SER A 132 -34.32 5.27 4.98
N PRO A 133 -33.55 6.38 5.00
CA PRO A 133 -32.39 6.55 5.87
C PRO A 133 -32.77 6.39 7.34
N ARG A 134 -31.90 5.72 8.10
CA ARG A 134 -32.03 5.61 9.55
C ARG A 134 -31.72 6.92 10.24
N THR A 135 -32.50 7.21 11.28
CA THR A 135 -32.36 8.41 12.12
C THR A 135 -31.57 8.15 13.41
N ASP A 136 -31.28 6.89 13.74
CA ASP A 136 -30.54 6.48 14.95
C ASP A 136 -29.03 6.33 14.73
N CYS A 137 -28.50 6.82 13.61
CA CYS A 137 -27.07 6.81 13.34
C CYS A 137 -26.33 7.75 14.32
N PRO A 138 -25.21 7.32 14.94
CA PRO A 138 -24.43 8.17 15.84
C PRO A 138 -23.97 9.47 15.15
N GLU A 139 -24.22 10.61 15.79
CA GLU A 139 -23.79 11.93 15.31
C GLU A 139 -22.33 12.21 15.59
N THR A 140 -21.85 11.78 16.75
CA THR A 140 -20.46 11.87 17.17
C THR A 140 -19.93 10.47 17.44
N LEU A 141 -18.65 10.27 17.15
CA LEU A 141 -17.93 9.06 17.55
C LEU A 141 -17.12 9.39 18.81
N PRO A 142 -16.98 8.43 19.75
CA PRO A 142 -16.14 8.63 20.93
C PRO A 142 -14.67 8.81 20.50
N GLU A 143 -13.93 9.61 21.26
CA GLU A 143 -12.48 9.70 21.08
C GLU A 143 -11.84 8.31 21.12
N PRO A 144 -10.99 7.95 20.14
CA PRO A 144 -10.38 6.64 20.12
C PRO A 144 -9.53 6.45 21.36
N THR A 145 -9.73 5.32 22.04
CA THR A 145 -8.92 4.96 23.19
C THR A 145 -7.46 4.80 22.77
N LYS A 146 -6.54 5.31 23.58
CA LYS A 146 -5.11 5.12 23.36
C LYS A 146 -4.81 3.62 23.33
N LEU A 147 -4.36 3.10 22.19
CA LEU A 147 -4.10 1.67 21.99
C LEU A 147 -2.89 1.16 22.79
N ARG A 148 -2.05 2.06 23.31
CA ARG A 148 -0.92 1.73 24.19
C ARG A 148 -1.11 2.39 25.55
N GLU A 149 -1.01 1.58 26.60
CA GLU A 149 -1.12 2.05 27.99
C GLU A 149 0.03 2.99 28.38
N GLY A 150 1.21 2.81 27.79
CA GLY A 150 2.42 3.59 28.08
C GLY A 150 3.00 4.33 26.87
N GLU A 151 4.08 5.06 27.14
CA GLU A 151 4.91 5.68 26.10
C GLU A 151 5.85 4.66 25.44
N SER A 152 6.57 5.09 24.41
CA SER A 152 7.64 4.31 23.80
C SER A 152 8.70 3.94 24.84
N LYS A 153 9.13 2.68 24.84
CA LYS A 153 10.22 2.21 25.70
C LYS A 153 11.56 2.59 25.07
N GLU A 154 11.88 3.89 25.07
CA GLU A 154 13.03 4.47 24.38
C GLU A 154 14.36 3.79 24.71
N GLU A 155 14.53 3.36 25.96
CA GLU A 155 15.76 2.73 26.45
C GLU A 155 15.79 1.19 26.30
N ALA A 156 14.70 0.58 25.81
CA ALA A 156 14.69 -0.86 25.56
C ALA A 156 15.54 -1.21 24.33
N LYS A 157 15.99 -2.47 24.26
CA LYS A 157 16.51 -3.04 23.01
C LYS A 157 15.41 -3.04 21.95
N LEU A 158 15.81 -2.93 20.69
CA LEU A 158 14.90 -3.12 19.56
C LEU A 158 14.24 -4.50 19.64
N SER A 159 12.96 -4.58 19.28
CA SER A 159 12.34 -5.84 18.88
C SER A 159 12.84 -6.25 17.50
N GLU A 160 12.78 -7.54 17.16
CA GLU A 160 13.13 -8.08 15.84
C GLU A 160 12.54 -7.24 14.67
N PHE A 161 11.24 -6.95 14.70
CA PHE A 161 10.60 -6.10 13.70
C PHE A 161 11.21 -4.68 13.60
N GLN A 162 11.64 -4.10 14.72
CA GLN A 162 12.29 -2.78 14.72
C GLN A 162 13.72 -2.86 14.18
N GLU A 163 14.43 -3.96 14.40
CA GLU A 163 15.73 -4.22 13.81
C GLU A 163 15.61 -4.33 12.28
N GLU A 164 14.63 -5.08 11.79
CA GLU A 164 14.35 -5.22 10.35
C GLU A 164 14.02 -3.85 9.70
N LEU A 165 13.25 -2.99 10.37
CA LEU A 165 12.98 -1.64 9.88
C LEU A 165 14.25 -0.79 9.76
N VAL A 166 15.14 -0.84 10.76
CA VAL A 166 16.43 -0.13 10.72
C VAL A 166 17.29 -0.66 9.57
N GLN A 167 17.38 -1.98 9.40
CA GLN A 167 18.14 -2.61 8.33
C GLN A 167 17.58 -2.28 6.94
N MET A 168 16.26 -2.24 6.78
CA MET A 168 15.60 -1.82 5.53
C MET A 168 15.95 -0.37 5.20
N VAL A 169 15.92 0.53 6.18
CA VAL A 169 16.25 1.94 5.95
C VAL A 169 17.74 2.16 5.69
N ALA A 170 18.61 1.32 6.25
CA ALA A 170 20.03 1.29 5.88
C ALA A 170 20.25 0.93 4.39
N ALA A 171 19.33 0.18 3.77
CA ALA A 171 19.35 -0.04 2.34
C ALA A 171 19.10 1.26 1.56
N LEU A 172 18.13 2.07 1.99
CA LEU A 172 17.77 3.35 1.35
C LEU A 172 18.92 4.36 1.37
N CYS A 173 19.70 4.41 2.44
CA CYS A 173 20.77 5.41 2.60
C CYS A 173 22.18 4.91 2.22
N GLY A 174 22.28 3.69 1.68
CA GLY A 174 23.54 3.09 1.22
C GLY A 174 24.34 2.34 2.29
N ASP A 175 23.91 2.42 3.55
CA ASP A 175 24.59 1.83 4.70
C ASP A 175 24.59 0.29 4.69
N HIS A 176 23.72 -0.33 3.89
CA HIS A 176 23.75 -1.77 3.63
C HIS A 176 25.08 -2.27 3.03
N THR A 177 25.91 -1.36 2.48
CA THR A 177 27.24 -1.68 1.95
C THR A 177 28.34 -1.68 3.01
N LYS A 178 28.05 -1.21 4.24
CA LYS A 178 29.03 -1.10 5.33
C LYS A 178 29.35 -2.47 5.94
N GLU A 179 30.58 -2.61 6.43
CA GLU A 179 31.03 -3.85 7.07
C GLU A 179 30.20 -4.14 8.33
N GLY A 180 29.63 -5.35 8.41
CA GLY A 180 28.82 -5.77 9.55
C GLY A 180 27.30 -5.66 9.37
N PHE A 181 26.83 -5.23 8.20
CA PHE A 181 25.41 -5.38 7.85
C PHE A 181 25.05 -6.86 7.61
N PRO A 182 23.84 -7.32 7.99
CA PRO A 182 22.79 -6.58 8.71
C PRO A 182 22.90 -6.60 10.24
N GLU A 183 23.63 -7.53 10.85
CA GLU A 183 23.51 -7.83 12.29
C GLU A 183 24.23 -6.83 13.20
N LYS A 184 25.44 -6.38 12.85
CA LYS A 184 26.21 -5.44 13.70
C LYS A 184 25.61 -4.04 13.73
N LEU A 185 24.84 -3.66 12.70
CA LEU A 185 24.19 -2.35 12.63
C LEU A 185 23.24 -2.14 13.81
N VAL A 186 22.43 -3.16 14.09
CA VAL A 186 21.37 -3.11 15.11
C VAL A 186 21.82 -3.65 16.47
N GLU A 187 23.04 -4.17 16.56
CA GLU A 187 23.56 -4.82 17.75
C GLU A 187 23.54 -3.86 18.96
N ASN A 188 22.76 -4.24 19.99
CA ASN A 188 22.56 -3.45 21.21
C ASN A 188 21.99 -2.04 20.98
N MET A 189 21.35 -1.80 19.83
CA MET A 189 20.66 -0.55 19.56
C MET A 189 19.44 -0.38 20.48
N ARG A 190 19.25 0.84 20.98
CA ARG A 190 18.08 1.23 21.76
C ARG A 190 16.98 1.74 20.83
N VAL A 191 15.72 1.65 21.27
CA VAL A 191 14.56 2.17 20.51
C VAL A 191 14.75 3.62 20.10
N SER A 192 15.24 4.49 21.00
CA SER A 192 15.50 5.90 20.68
C SER A 192 16.53 6.09 19.57
N HIS A 193 17.66 5.38 19.65
CA HIS A 193 18.70 5.43 18.62
C HIS A 193 18.22 4.86 17.28
N GLY A 194 17.42 3.78 17.29
CA GLY A 194 16.84 3.22 16.07
C GLY A 194 15.88 4.19 15.39
N ALA A 195 15.03 4.87 16.18
CA ALA A 195 14.12 5.90 15.67
C ALA A 195 14.89 7.09 15.10
N GLU A 196 15.91 7.58 15.80
CA GLU A 196 16.79 8.66 15.32
C GLU A 196 17.49 8.27 14.01
N TYR A 197 18.04 7.05 13.93
CA TYR A 197 18.69 6.55 12.73
C TYR A 197 17.72 6.52 11.54
N VAL A 198 16.51 5.98 11.73
CA VAL A 198 15.49 5.91 10.68
C VAL A 198 15.08 7.30 10.19
N ASN A 199 14.84 8.24 11.11
CA ASN A 199 14.48 9.62 10.75
C ASN A 199 15.61 10.31 9.97
N ASN A 200 16.85 10.23 10.45
CA ASN A 200 18.00 10.85 9.79
C ASN A 200 18.26 10.24 8.40
N ALA A 201 18.12 8.92 8.26
CA ALA A 201 18.29 8.24 6.99
C ALA A 201 17.17 8.60 5.99
N PHE A 202 15.93 8.77 6.47
CA PHE A 202 14.81 9.21 5.65
C PHE A 202 14.96 10.68 5.21
N GLU A 203 15.38 11.58 6.10
CA GLU A 203 15.69 12.96 5.76
C GLU A 203 16.80 13.04 4.70
N LYS A 204 17.89 12.27 4.88
CA LYS A 204 18.96 12.17 3.89
C LYS A 204 18.45 11.69 2.53
N PHE A 205 17.55 10.70 2.50
CA PHE A 205 16.92 10.22 1.27
C PHE A 205 16.10 11.32 0.58
N LEU A 206 15.26 12.04 1.33
CA LEU A 206 14.47 13.15 0.79
C LEU A 206 15.35 14.27 0.22
N ASP A 207 16.44 14.61 0.91
CA ASP A 207 17.40 15.62 0.45
C ASP A 207 18.07 15.21 -0.87
N GLU A 208 18.44 13.93 -1.03
CA GLU A 208 19.00 13.43 -2.28
C GLU A 208 17.96 13.38 -3.41
N CYS A 209 16.69 13.04 -3.11
CA CYS A 209 15.60 13.17 -4.08
C CYS A 209 15.42 14.60 -4.57
N GLU A 210 15.46 15.58 -3.67
CA GLU A 210 15.35 16.98 -4.04
C GLU A 210 16.54 17.46 -4.87
N LYS A 211 17.77 17.00 -4.56
CA LYS A 211 18.96 17.27 -5.38
C LYS A 211 18.85 16.66 -6.78
N ALA A 212 18.42 15.40 -6.89
CA ALA A 212 18.22 14.73 -8.18
C ALA A 212 17.23 15.51 -9.05
N ARG A 213 16.11 15.94 -8.46
CA ARG A 213 15.10 16.78 -9.12
C ARG A 213 15.68 18.12 -9.59
N GLN A 214 16.48 18.79 -8.75
CA GLN A 214 17.15 20.05 -9.11
C GLN A 214 18.21 19.87 -10.21
N ASN A 215 18.85 18.71 -10.27
CA ASN A 215 19.82 18.34 -11.31
C ASN A 215 19.16 17.91 -12.63
N GLY A 216 17.83 17.90 -12.70
CA GLY A 216 17.07 17.58 -13.91
C GLY A 216 16.95 16.08 -14.19
N GLU A 217 17.08 15.25 -13.16
CA GLU A 217 16.75 13.83 -13.31
C GLU A 217 15.25 13.63 -13.59
N PRO A 218 14.86 12.58 -14.34
CA PRO A 218 13.46 12.24 -14.54
C PRO A 218 12.75 11.96 -13.23
N ASP A 219 11.47 12.34 -13.10
CA ASP A 219 10.67 12.07 -11.89
C ASP A 219 10.55 10.57 -11.53
N GLU A 220 10.81 9.69 -12.48
CA GLU A 220 10.81 8.22 -12.30
C GLU A 220 12.19 7.67 -11.86
N SER A 221 13.20 8.53 -11.62
CA SER A 221 14.53 8.07 -11.23
C SER A 221 14.53 7.51 -9.81
N ILE A 222 15.21 6.36 -9.65
CA ILE A 222 15.43 5.75 -8.33
C ILE A 222 16.72 6.32 -7.77
N VAL A 223 16.59 7.12 -6.71
CA VAL A 223 17.74 7.73 -6.01
C VAL A 223 18.41 6.67 -5.14
N CYS A 224 19.60 6.25 -5.57
CA CYS A 224 20.45 5.33 -4.82
C CYS A 224 21.55 6.12 -4.10
N ILE A 225 21.41 6.29 -2.79
CA ILE A 225 22.46 6.92 -1.98
C ILE A 225 23.62 5.92 -1.87
N THR A 226 24.74 6.19 -2.54
CA THR A 226 25.98 5.43 -2.34
C THR A 226 27.10 6.40 -1.96
N GLU A 227 28.05 5.98 -1.11
CA GLU A 227 29.13 6.84 -0.60
C GLU A 227 30.09 7.40 -1.68
N LYS A 228 29.83 7.20 -2.98
CA LYS A 228 30.69 7.68 -4.07
C LYS A 228 30.57 9.17 -4.41
N ASP A 229 29.59 9.91 -3.87
CA ASP A 229 29.34 11.29 -4.27
C ASP A 229 30.07 12.39 -3.47
N SER A 230 31.20 12.07 -2.84
CA SER A 230 32.04 13.10 -2.17
C SER A 230 33.28 13.55 -2.96
N SER A 231 33.33 13.39 -4.29
CA SER A 231 34.45 13.94 -5.07
C SER A 231 34.05 14.52 -6.43
N THR A 232 33.56 15.75 -6.45
CA THR A 232 33.55 16.58 -7.66
C THR A 232 34.35 17.87 -7.41
N GLY A 233 35.68 17.77 -7.57
CA GLY A 233 36.50 18.94 -7.90
C GLY A 233 36.21 19.42 -9.33
N PRO A 234 36.51 20.69 -9.67
CA PRO A 234 36.08 21.25 -10.95
C PRO A 234 36.80 20.61 -12.13
N VAL A 235 36.03 19.98 -13.02
CA VAL A 235 36.54 19.32 -14.24
C VAL A 235 36.87 20.39 -15.29
N ARG A 236 38.16 20.48 -15.68
CA ARG A 236 38.60 21.26 -16.84
C ARG A 236 38.08 20.63 -18.14
N PRO A 237 37.70 21.43 -19.16
CA PRO A 237 37.17 20.89 -20.41
C PRO A 237 38.28 20.16 -21.18
N GLN A 238 38.06 18.87 -21.48
CA GLN A 238 38.96 18.07 -22.31
C GLN A 238 38.86 18.51 -23.79
N SER A 239 40.02 18.65 -24.43
CA SER A 239 40.11 19.07 -25.84
C SER A 239 39.70 17.96 -26.81
N PHE A 240 39.31 18.39 -28.01
CA PHE A 240 38.80 17.57 -29.13
C PHE A 240 39.68 16.35 -29.48
N ALA A 241 40.98 16.37 -29.16
CA ALA A 241 41.88 15.26 -29.41
C ALA A 241 41.58 14.01 -28.55
N SER A 242 40.97 14.18 -27.37
CA SER A 242 40.65 13.05 -26.47
C SER A 242 39.49 12.20 -26.99
N LYS A 243 38.62 12.74 -27.85
CA LYS A 243 37.48 12.02 -28.43
C LYS A 243 37.84 11.20 -29.66
N LEU A 244 39.00 11.42 -30.27
CA LEU A 244 39.37 10.76 -31.53
C LEU A 244 40.08 9.40 -31.30
N PHE A 245 40.60 9.14 -30.10
CA PHE A 245 41.38 7.92 -29.80
C PHE A 245 40.64 6.85 -29.00
N SER A 246 39.42 7.11 -28.49
CA SER A 246 38.66 6.09 -27.74
C SER A 246 37.97 5.04 -28.63
N CYS A 247 37.85 5.28 -29.94
CA CYS A 247 37.15 4.37 -30.85
C CYS A 247 38.06 3.40 -31.62
N ILE A 248 39.37 3.30 -31.29
CA ILE A 248 40.32 2.43 -32.01
C ILE A 248 40.76 1.19 -31.21
N LEU A 249 40.35 1.02 -29.94
CA LEU A 249 40.87 -0.07 -29.08
C LEU A 249 39.83 -1.10 -28.57
N CYS A 250 38.69 -1.25 -29.23
CA CYS A 250 37.81 -2.40 -29.00
C CYS A 250 37.74 -3.29 -30.24
N GLY A 251 38.73 -4.20 -30.38
CA GLY A 251 38.75 -5.29 -31.36
C GLY A 251 39.73 -6.38 -30.92
N ASN A 252 39.20 -7.60 -30.74
CA ASN A 252 39.83 -8.87 -30.28
C ASN A 252 40.28 -8.86 -28.80
N HIS A 253 39.92 -9.83 -27.95
CA HIS A 253 39.73 -11.26 -28.11
C HIS A 253 38.70 -11.79 -27.10
#